data_AF-A0A534RNV1-F1
#
_entry.id   AF-A0A534RNV1-F1
#
_cell.length_a   1.000
_cell.length_b   1.000
_cell.length_c   1.000
_cell.angle_alpha   90.00
_cell.angle_beta   90.00
_cell.angle_gamma   90.00
#
_symmetry.space_group_name_H-M   'P 1'
#
loop_
_entity.id
_entity.type
_entity.pdbx_description
1 polymer ?
#
loop_
_entity_poly.entity_id
_entity_poly.type
_entity_poly.pdbx_seq_one_letter_code
_entity_poly.pdbx_strand_id
1 'polypeptide(L)'
;MLLSHTFTRGDPLTFSFPHLPLATTYRARLFVEDGLAVDNEAYAVLPALTNVPVLLVTPSPDVDKSLGQIPNLKLERIPPQDYDPAKAARFPLVLFHLTAPDTLPPTNAAFILPPEGNAPFPLGKATSQLQVTQWATAHPLTAYVTFSLL
;
A
#
# COMPACT_ATOMS: atom_id res chain seq x y z
N MET A 1 6.30 18.46 -22.04
CA MET A 1 6.46 17.71 -23.31
C MET A 1 5.07 17.31 -23.77
N LEU A 2 4.70 17.63 -25.01
CA LEU A 2 3.38 17.29 -25.58
C LEU A 2 3.56 16.05 -26.47
N LEU A 3 2.82 14.98 -26.20
CA LEU A 3 2.78 13.78 -27.03
C LEU A 3 1.42 13.76 -27.75
N SER A 4 1.43 13.55 -29.07
CA SER A 4 0.23 13.58 -29.90
C SER A 4 0.17 12.38 -30.85
N HIS A 5 -1.03 11.85 -31.07
CA HIS A 5 -1.33 10.80 -32.05
C HIS A 5 -2.60 11.15 -32.83
N THR A 6 -2.65 10.75 -34.09
CA THR A 6 -3.78 10.96 -35.00
C THR A 6 -4.42 9.62 -35.33
N PHE A 7 -5.75 9.55 -35.34
CA PHE A 7 -6.50 8.35 -35.68
C PHE A 7 -7.77 8.70 -36.46
N THR A 8 -8.31 7.71 -37.17
CA THR A 8 -9.56 7.80 -37.90
C THR A 8 -10.72 7.26 -37.08
N ARG A 9 -11.91 7.82 -37.26
CA ARG A 9 -13.15 7.38 -36.60
C ARG A 9 -13.44 5.90 -36.89
N GLY A 10 -13.72 5.11 -35.85
CA GLY A 10 -13.93 3.66 -35.95
C GLY A 10 -14.14 3.00 -34.59
N ASP A 11 -13.71 1.74 -34.48
CA ASP A 11 -13.77 0.94 -33.24
C ASP A 11 -13.01 1.59 -32.06
N PRO A 12 -13.26 1.16 -30.81
CA PRO A 12 -12.52 1.64 -29.65
C PRO A 12 -11.01 1.47 -29.83
N LEU A 13 -10.27 2.57 -29.65
CA LEU A 13 -8.81 2.58 -29.70
C LEU A 13 -8.24 2.79 -28.30
N THR A 14 -7.20 2.02 -27.96
CA THR A 14 -6.44 2.18 -26.72
C THR A 14 -5.06 2.73 -27.05
N PHE A 15 -4.69 3.83 -26.41
CA PHE A 15 -3.35 4.42 -26.51
C PHE A 15 -2.61 4.25 -25.20
N SER A 16 -1.31 3.96 -25.28
CA SER A 16 -0.42 3.91 -24.12
C SER A 16 0.75 4.85 -24.34
N PHE A 17 1.01 5.70 -23.36
CA PHE A 17 2.15 6.62 -23.34
C PHE A 17 3.12 6.14 -22.27
N PRO A 18 4.03 5.21 -22.57
CA PRO A 18 5.01 4.77 -21.60
C PRO A 18 5.98 5.92 -21.29
N HIS A 19 6.53 5.93 -20.07
CA HIS A 19 7.55 6.89 -19.64
C HIS A 19 7.11 8.37 -19.60
N LEU A 20 5.82 8.63 -19.31
CA LEU A 20 5.41 10.00 -18.96
C LEU A 20 6.22 10.49 -17.75
N PRO A 21 6.65 11.76 -17.75
CA PRO A 21 7.31 12.34 -16.58
C PRO A 21 6.37 12.28 -15.36
N LEU A 22 6.94 12.11 -14.17
CA LEU A 22 6.16 12.13 -12.93
C LEU A 22 5.50 13.50 -12.76
N ALA A 23 4.18 13.53 -12.64
CA ALA A 23 3.39 14.75 -12.44
C ALA A 23 2.20 14.45 -11.51
N THR A 24 1.81 15.38 -10.66
CA THR A 24 0.63 15.22 -9.78
C THR A 24 -0.68 15.14 -10.55
N THR A 25 -0.70 15.56 -11.82
CA THR A 25 -1.86 15.50 -12.68
C THR A 25 -1.44 15.28 -14.13
N TYR A 26 -2.10 14.33 -14.80
CA TYR A 26 -2.04 14.11 -16.23
C TYR A 26 -3.36 14.57 -16.85
N ARG A 27 -3.28 15.27 -17.99
CA ARG A 27 -4.44 15.70 -18.78
C ARG A 27 -4.33 15.11 -20.18
N ALA A 28 -5.37 14.42 -20.61
CA ALA A 28 -5.55 14.00 -21.99
C ALA A 28 -6.59 14.92 -22.65
N ARG A 29 -6.35 15.28 -23.91
CA ARG A 29 -7.24 16.14 -24.69
C ARG A 29 -7.39 15.61 -26.12
N LEU A 30 -8.62 15.54 -26.60
CA LEU A 30 -8.94 15.32 -28.01
C LEU A 30 -9.00 16.67 -28.74
N PHE A 31 -8.40 16.74 -29.92
CA PHE A 31 -8.46 17.90 -30.80
C PHE A 31 -9.42 17.59 -31.96
N VAL A 32 -10.70 17.85 -31.71
CA VAL A 32 -11.80 17.61 -32.65
C VAL A 32 -12.74 18.82 -32.65
N GLU A 33 -13.34 19.13 -33.79
CA GLU A 33 -14.42 20.10 -33.88
C GLU A 33 -15.76 19.38 -33.70
N ASP A 34 -16.38 19.53 -32.54
CA ASP A 34 -17.70 18.96 -32.23
C ASP A 34 -18.56 19.91 -31.38
N GLY A 35 -19.80 19.49 -31.12
CA GLY A 35 -20.77 20.26 -30.34
C GLY A 35 -20.65 20.11 -28.83
N LEU A 36 -19.69 19.35 -28.30
CA LEU A 36 -19.62 19.03 -26.87
C LEU A 36 -18.17 19.05 -26.33
N ALA A 37 -17.52 20.22 -26.39
CA ALA A 37 -16.12 20.37 -25.95
C ALA A 37 -15.75 19.86 -24.54
N VAL A 38 -16.71 19.62 -23.64
CA VAL A 38 -16.47 19.15 -22.26
C VAL A 38 -16.09 17.66 -22.16
N ASP A 39 -16.49 16.82 -23.12
CA ASP A 39 -16.14 15.39 -23.12
C ASP A 39 -14.76 15.11 -23.76
N ASN A 40 -14.17 16.13 -24.39
CA ASN A 40 -12.87 16.06 -25.05
C ASN A 40 -11.67 16.12 -24.08
N GLU A 41 -11.91 16.09 -22.77
CA GLU A 41 -10.87 16.18 -21.74
C GLU A 41 -11.03 15.11 -20.66
N ALA A 42 -9.90 14.53 -20.27
CA ALA A 42 -9.82 13.58 -19.16
C ALA A 42 -8.60 13.87 -18.28
N TYR A 43 -8.74 13.62 -16.97
CA TYR A 43 -7.70 13.86 -15.98
C TYR A 43 -7.40 12.58 -15.19
N ALA A 44 -6.11 12.34 -14.94
CA ALA A 44 -5.65 11.39 -13.94
C ALA A 44 -4.84 12.16 -12.89
N VAL A 45 -5.33 12.18 -11.65
CA VAL A 45 -4.68 12.87 -10.54
C VAL A 45 -3.94 11.83 -9.70
N LEU A 46 -2.62 11.97 -9.59
CA LEU A 46 -1.86 11.19 -8.62
C LEU A 46 -2.16 11.77 -7.22
N PRO A 47 -2.52 10.95 -6.23
CA PRO A 47 -2.65 11.42 -4.86
C PRO A 47 -1.33 12.07 -4.44
N ALA A 48 -1.42 13.17 -3.69
CA ALA A 48 -0.22 13.84 -3.18
C ALA A 48 0.61 12.82 -2.40
N LEU A 49 1.86 12.62 -2.83
CA LEU A 49 2.82 11.77 -2.14
C LEU A 49 3.29 12.50 -0.88
N THR A 50 2.43 12.56 0.13
CA THR A 50 2.78 13.10 1.43
C THR A 50 3.57 12.06 2.20
N ASN A 51 4.63 12.48 2.87
CA ASN A 51 5.33 11.61 3.81
C ASN A 51 4.35 11.14 4.89
N VAL A 52 4.16 9.83 5.02
CA VAL A 52 3.30 9.21 6.02
C VAL A 52 4.18 8.81 7.21
N PRO A 53 4.09 9.52 8.36
CA PRO A 53 4.79 9.10 9.56
C PRO A 53 4.11 7.84 10.12
N VAL A 54 4.89 6.80 10.40
CA VAL A 54 4.40 5.52 10.93
C VAL A 54 5.27 5.12 12.11
N LEU A 55 4.62 4.77 13.21
CA LEU A 55 5.31 4.19 14.36
C LEU A 55 5.46 2.69 14.12
N LEU A 56 6.69 2.20 14.08
CA LEU A 56 7.02 0.79 14.01
C LEU A 56 7.42 0.31 15.41
N VAL A 57 6.60 -0.57 15.97
CA VAL A 57 6.85 -1.24 17.25
C VAL A 57 7.36 -2.65 16.94
N THR A 58 8.64 -2.91 17.23
CA THR A 58 9.30 -4.17 16.82
C THR A 58 10.40 -4.57 17.79
N PRO A 59 10.52 -5.87 18.15
CA PRO A 59 11.68 -6.37 18.87
C PRO A 59 12.89 -6.58 17.94
N SER A 60 12.69 -6.56 16.61
CA SER A 60 13.75 -6.76 15.62
C SER A 60 14.36 -5.43 15.16
N PRO A 61 15.69 -5.25 15.29
CA PRO A 61 16.35 -4.00 14.95
C PRO A 61 16.59 -3.77 13.45
N ASP A 62 16.46 -4.81 12.60
CA ASP A 62 16.83 -4.77 11.18
C ASP A 62 15.65 -4.63 10.19
N VAL A 63 14.40 -4.65 10.67
CA VAL A 63 13.20 -4.66 9.81
C VAL A 63 12.92 -3.32 9.13
N ASP A 64 13.49 -2.24 9.67
CA ASP A 64 13.38 -0.88 9.12
C ASP A 64 14.04 -0.75 7.74
N LYS A 65 15.06 -1.56 7.43
CA LYS A 65 15.74 -1.55 6.13
C LYS A 65 14.82 -1.92 4.96
N SER A 66 13.90 -2.87 5.16
CA SER A 66 12.97 -3.30 4.11
C SER A 66 11.75 -2.38 4.03
N LEU A 67 11.12 -2.07 5.17
CA LEU A 67 9.95 -1.19 5.20
C LEU A 67 10.29 0.26 4.81
N GLY A 68 11.50 0.72 5.13
CA GLY A 68 11.99 2.04 4.76
C GLY A 68 12.22 2.23 3.26
N GLN A 69 12.17 1.17 2.45
CA GLN A 69 12.22 1.27 0.98
C GLN A 69 10.87 1.68 0.37
N ILE A 70 9.79 1.67 1.15
CA ILE A 70 8.48 2.10 0.68
C ILE A 70 8.50 3.62 0.48
N PRO A 71 8.26 4.12 -0.75
CA PRO A 71 8.31 5.56 -1.01
C PRO A 71 7.36 6.33 -0.11
N ASN A 72 7.86 7.44 0.46
CA ASN A 72 7.13 8.36 1.34
C ASN A 72 6.73 7.78 2.70
N LEU A 73 7.18 6.58 3.07
CA LEU A 73 7.00 6.06 4.41
C LEU A 73 8.11 6.62 5.33
N LYS A 74 7.71 7.29 6.42
CA LYS A 74 8.65 7.76 7.45
C LYS A 74 8.47 6.93 8.71
N LEU A 75 9.39 5.99 8.93
CA LEU A 75 9.34 5.10 10.09
C LEU A 75 10.01 5.74 11.30
N GLU A 76 9.29 5.79 12.41
CA GLU A 76 9.88 5.95 13.74
C GLU A 76 9.84 4.59 14.43
N ARG A 77 11.00 4.04 14.80
CA ARG A 77 11.10 2.70 15.38
C ARG A 77 11.26 2.77 16.89
N ILE A 78 10.48 1.98 17.61
CA ILE A 78 10.62 1.77 19.06
C ILE A 78 10.56 0.27 19.40
N PRO A 79 11.21 -0.17 20.48
CA PRO A 79 11.05 -1.53 20.97
C PRO A 79 9.69 -1.68 21.70
N PRO A 80 9.15 -2.91 21.85
CA PRO A 80 7.83 -3.12 22.45
C PRO A 80 7.69 -2.57 23.87
N GLN A 81 8.75 -2.62 24.68
CA GLN A 81 8.71 -2.10 26.05
C GLN A 81 8.52 -0.58 26.15
N ASP A 82 8.80 0.16 25.08
CA ASP A 82 8.68 1.63 25.04
C ASP A 82 7.33 2.06 24.46
N TYR A 83 6.48 1.11 24.07
CA TYR A 83 5.18 1.40 23.49
C TYR A 83 4.25 2.03 24.53
N ASP A 84 3.71 3.19 24.17
CA ASP A 84 2.74 3.94 24.95
C ASP A 84 1.58 4.33 24.01
N PRO A 85 0.34 3.84 24.27
CA PRO A 85 -0.80 4.09 23.39
C PRO A 85 -1.16 5.59 23.28
N ALA A 86 -0.91 6.38 24.32
CA ALA A 86 -1.17 7.82 24.29
C ALA A 86 -0.16 8.56 23.40
N LYS A 87 1.12 8.16 23.44
CA LYS A 87 2.14 8.71 22.53
C LYS A 87 1.93 8.24 21.09
N ALA A 88 1.51 6.99 20.91
CA ALA A 88 1.25 6.40 19.61
C ALA A 88 0.11 7.09 18.85
N ALA A 89 -0.82 7.74 19.56
CA ALA A 89 -1.93 8.49 18.97
C ALA A 89 -1.51 9.63 18.03
N ARG A 90 -0.26 10.11 18.11
CA ARG A 90 0.28 11.15 17.21
C ARG A 90 0.55 10.64 15.79
N PHE A 91 0.59 9.33 15.59
CA PHE A 91 0.85 8.71 14.30
C PHE A 91 -0.48 8.33 13.61
N PRO A 92 -0.61 8.55 12.29
CA PRO A 92 -1.77 8.09 11.53
C PRO A 92 -1.85 6.56 11.40
N LEU A 93 -0.73 5.86 11.61
CA LEU A 93 -0.64 4.40 11.59
C LEU A 93 0.44 3.92 12.56
N VAL A 94 0.13 2.88 13.31
CA VAL A 94 1.06 2.11 14.13
C VAL A 94 1.19 0.70 13.56
N LEU A 95 2.42 0.26 13.32
CA LEU A 95 2.75 -1.07 12.81
C LEU A 95 3.40 -1.90 13.90
N PHE A 96 2.72 -2.95 14.35
CA PHE A 96 3.25 -3.92 15.30
C PHE A 96 3.85 -5.11 14.55
N HIS A 97 5.15 -5.31 14.68
CA HIS A 97 5.85 -6.41 14.03
C HIS A 97 6.42 -7.35 15.10
N LEU A 98 6.07 -8.65 15.03
CA LEU A 98 6.46 -9.67 16.02
C LEU A 98 6.07 -9.30 17.47
N THR A 99 5.02 -8.51 17.63
CA THR A 99 4.53 -8.06 18.92
C THR A 99 3.05 -7.71 18.83
N ALA A 100 2.37 -7.68 19.98
CA ALA A 100 1.01 -7.21 20.12
C ALA A 100 0.86 -6.57 21.51
N PRO A 101 0.36 -5.33 21.62
CA PRO A 101 0.21 -4.69 22.91
C PRO A 101 -1.06 -5.17 23.61
N ASP A 102 -1.09 -5.08 24.93
CA ASP A 102 -2.31 -5.33 25.72
C ASP A 102 -3.38 -4.26 25.47
N THR A 103 -2.95 -3.04 25.13
CA THR A 103 -3.82 -1.90 24.83
C THR A 103 -3.54 -1.36 23.44
N LEU A 104 -4.55 -1.40 22.58
CA LEU A 104 -4.49 -0.85 21.23
C LEU A 104 -4.38 0.68 21.26
N PRO A 105 -3.70 1.29 20.27
CA PRO A 105 -3.66 2.73 20.16
C PRO A 105 -5.03 3.23 19.67
N PRO A 106 -5.39 4.50 19.94
CA PRO A 106 -6.65 5.09 19.45
C PRO A 106 -6.59 5.50 17.96
N THR A 107 -5.57 5.06 17.23
CA THR A 107 -5.33 5.32 15.80
C THR A 107 -5.32 4.02 15.02
N ASN A 108 -5.15 4.07 13.69
CA ASN A 108 -5.07 2.87 12.87
C ASN A 108 -3.86 2.01 13.30
N ALA A 109 -4.10 0.70 13.41
CA ALA A 109 -3.08 -0.27 13.77
C ALA A 109 -3.04 -1.42 12.74
N ALA A 110 -1.83 -1.85 12.39
CA ALA A 110 -1.58 -3.02 11.58
C ALA A 110 -0.62 -3.96 12.29
N PHE A 111 -0.76 -5.26 12.04
CA PHE A 111 0.00 -6.30 12.71
C PHE A 111 0.67 -7.21 11.69
N ILE A 112 1.96 -7.45 11.87
CA ILE A 112 2.77 -8.36 11.07
C ILE A 112 3.29 -9.44 12.00
N LEU A 113 2.85 -10.68 11.78
CA LEU A 113 3.26 -11.85 12.55
C LEU A 113 3.10 -11.63 14.08
N PRO A 114 1.91 -11.26 14.57
CA PRO A 114 1.71 -11.11 16.01
C PRO A 114 1.99 -12.45 16.73
N PRO A 115 2.61 -12.43 17.92
CA PRO A 115 2.97 -13.64 18.66
C PRO A 115 1.72 -14.38 19.15
N GLU A 116 1.81 -15.69 19.37
CA GLU A 116 0.70 -16.46 19.95
C GLU A 116 0.29 -15.97 21.35
N GLY A 117 -0.96 -16.22 21.73
CA GLY A 117 -1.46 -15.89 23.08
C GLY A 117 -1.70 -14.39 23.32
N ASN A 118 -1.68 -13.55 22.28
CA ASN A 118 -2.00 -12.14 22.40
C ASN A 118 -3.52 -11.91 22.49
N ALA A 119 -3.93 -10.83 23.17
CA ALA A 119 -5.34 -10.50 23.35
C ALA A 119 -6.08 -10.10 22.04
N PRO A 120 -5.48 -9.29 21.13
CA PRO A 120 -6.18 -8.87 19.90
C PRO A 120 -6.47 -9.99 18.88
N PHE A 121 -5.65 -11.03 18.83
CA PHE A 121 -5.72 -12.10 17.84
C PHE A 121 -5.71 -13.47 18.54
N PRO A 122 -6.88 -13.98 18.96
CA PRO A 122 -6.98 -15.35 19.43
C PRO A 122 -6.71 -16.30 18.25
N LEU A 123 -5.48 -16.81 18.18
CA LEU A 123 -5.10 -17.79 17.16
C LEU A 123 -5.71 -19.15 17.51
N GLY A 124 -6.20 -19.85 16.48
CA GLY A 124 -6.63 -21.24 16.59
C GLY A 124 -5.45 -22.17 16.89
N LYS A 125 -5.74 -23.43 17.21
CA LYS A 125 -4.69 -24.45 17.38
C LYS A 125 -3.93 -24.63 16.06
N ALA A 126 -2.60 -24.71 16.14
CA ALA A 126 -1.78 -25.12 15.02
C ALA A 126 -2.30 -26.46 14.45
N THR A 127 -2.49 -26.53 13.13
CA THR A 127 -2.90 -27.75 12.43
C THR A 127 -1.84 -28.16 11.42
N SER A 128 -1.49 -29.43 11.42
CA SER A 128 -0.59 -30.04 10.43
C SER A 128 -1.31 -30.49 9.15
N GLN A 129 -2.64 -30.32 9.08
CA GLN A 129 -3.47 -30.76 7.96
C GLN A 129 -4.09 -29.58 7.21
N LEU A 130 -3.35 -28.50 7.02
CA LEU A 130 -3.82 -27.37 6.22
C LEU A 130 -3.75 -27.74 4.73
N GLN A 131 -4.91 -27.91 4.09
CA GLN A 131 -4.98 -27.98 2.63
C GLN A 131 -5.32 -26.60 2.06
N VAL A 132 -4.33 -25.97 1.40
CA VAL A 132 -4.58 -24.76 0.61
C VAL A 132 -5.29 -25.19 -0.68
N THR A 133 -6.59 -24.91 -0.76
CA THR A 133 -7.42 -25.34 -1.90
C THR A 133 -7.25 -24.42 -3.12
N GLN A 134 -6.90 -23.15 -2.90
CA GLN A 134 -6.71 -22.18 -3.97
C GLN A 134 -5.77 -21.05 -3.54
N TRP A 135 -4.85 -20.68 -4.43
CA TRP A 135 -3.99 -19.52 -4.28
C TRP A 135 -4.00 -18.73 -5.59
N ALA A 136 -4.32 -17.44 -5.54
CA ALA A 136 -4.35 -16.59 -6.74
C ALA A 136 -2.93 -16.11 -7.08
N THR A 137 -2.06 -16.99 -7.59
CA THR A 137 -0.67 -16.65 -7.98
C THR A 137 -0.58 -15.54 -9.02
N ALA A 138 -1.58 -15.41 -9.90
CA ALA A 138 -1.60 -14.41 -10.96
C ALA A 138 -2.09 -13.03 -10.51
N HIS A 139 -2.53 -12.87 -9.26
CA HIS A 139 -2.99 -11.57 -8.79
C HIS A 139 -1.79 -10.62 -8.59
N PRO A 140 -1.80 -9.38 -9.11
CA PRO A 140 -0.67 -8.46 -8.99
C PRO A 140 -0.20 -8.22 -7.54
N LEU A 141 -1.12 -8.31 -6.57
CA LEU A 141 -0.82 -8.17 -5.14
C LEU A 141 -0.15 -9.39 -4.49
N THR A 142 -0.23 -10.57 -5.09
CA THR A 142 0.34 -11.81 -4.54
C THR A 142 1.53 -12.32 -5.35
N ALA A 143 1.87 -11.66 -6.46
CA ALA A 143 2.93 -12.05 -7.39
C ALA A 143 4.33 -12.17 -6.75
N TYR A 144 4.53 -11.55 -5.58
CA TYR A 144 5.81 -11.56 -4.84
C TYR A 144 5.67 -12.13 -3.42
N VAL A 145 4.53 -12.73 -3.09
CA VAL A 145 4.33 -13.35 -1.77
C VAL A 145 4.63 -14.85 -1.88
N THR A 146 5.79 -15.24 -1.38
CA THR A 146 6.17 -16.65 -1.24
C THR A 146 5.82 -17.13 0.16
N PHE A 147 4.76 -17.94 0.29
CA PHE A 147 4.56 -18.73 1.50
C PHE A 147 5.40 -20.01 1.36
N SER A 148 6.52 -20.08 2.09
CA SER A 148 7.18 -21.35 2.35
C SER A 148 6.35 -22.10 3.39
N LEU A 149 5.37 -22.86 2.91
CA LEU A 149 4.70 -23.87 3.73
C LEU A 149 5.69 -25.04 3.82
N LEU A 150 6.22 -25.25 5.03
CA LEU A 150 7.07 -26.39 5.39
C LEU A 150 6.39 -27.73 5.07
#